data_AF-A0A538B752-F1
#
_entry.id   AF-A0A538B752-F1
#
_cell.length_a   1.000
_cell.length_b   1.000
_cell.length_c   1.000
_cell.angle_alpha   90.00
_cell.angle_beta   90.00
_cell.angle_gamma   90.00
#
_symmetry.space_group_name_H-M   'P 1'
#
loop_
_entity.id
_entity.type
_entity.pdbx_description
1 polymer ?
#
loop_
_entity_poly.entity_id
_entity_poly.type
_entity_poly.pdbx_seq_one_letter_code
_entity_poly.pdbx_strand_id
1 'polypeptide(L)'
;MVRVTSARTDLRSQRKRVAARVMVRGLDLYERLNARMLAEVTPPADDPFYRVPENLEAFYPGEVLDGRPVEVRGLRRPVSADAWHVKFRSTDTQGAAVSGLTTVMIPWRPFGGPVRPLLSYQPAIDSLGATADPSFTLRQGNQKELPFMLWALRRGWAVVATDYTGPRHAFAAGLIAGRFVLDGIRAALAFEPAGFDAATPIGLWGYSGGGQATVSAAEQHPSYAPELNIVGAAAGGVPVDERSWPRMLDDDYFLSGQSLASCIGISREFPDVDLHGALTPQGEALVAAAAEMTVEQLWLSFPFLHWGDYLTVPSWLEIPGMRGVANRLGEATPTTSMYLYHAVHDQFPAIADVDELVEKYRREGVDVTYRRFRFGEHFIVALTSVPSSLRFLSERFGSPVSHVGEAHRTSA
;
A
#
# COMPACT_ATOMS: atom_id res chain seq x y z
N MET A 1 -48.12 -16.10 44.11
CA MET A 1 -46.93 -16.79 43.56
C MET A 1 -46.75 -16.32 42.12
N VAL A 2 -46.02 -15.22 41.91
CA VAL A 2 -45.76 -14.66 40.58
C VAL A 2 -44.62 -15.48 39.96
N ARG A 3 -44.92 -16.24 38.90
CA ARG A 3 -43.90 -16.91 38.09
C ARG A 3 -43.10 -15.84 37.35
N VAL A 4 -41.87 -15.59 37.81
CA VAL A 4 -40.85 -14.89 37.03
C VAL A 4 -40.47 -15.82 35.87
N THR A 5 -41.06 -15.59 34.70
CA THR A 5 -40.60 -16.22 33.47
C THR A 5 -39.24 -15.63 33.14
N SER A 6 -38.20 -16.47 33.10
CA SER A 6 -36.85 -16.07 32.67
C SER A 6 -36.92 -15.33 31.34
N ALA A 7 -36.22 -14.21 31.24
CA ALA A 7 -36.08 -13.47 29.99
C ALA A 7 -35.76 -14.44 28.85
N ARG A 8 -36.66 -14.53 27.86
CA ARG A 8 -36.37 -15.21 26.60
C ARG A 8 -35.08 -14.60 26.06
N THR A 9 -34.02 -15.38 25.99
CA THR A 9 -32.74 -14.98 25.40
C THR A 9 -33.04 -14.52 23.97
N ASP A 10 -32.87 -13.23 23.70
CA ASP A 10 -33.12 -12.66 22.38
C ASP A 10 -32.29 -13.40 21.33
N LEU A 11 -32.96 -14.04 20.37
CA LEU A 11 -32.34 -14.82 19.31
C LEU A 11 -31.38 -13.98 18.46
N ARG A 12 -31.62 -12.66 18.32
CA ARG A 12 -30.68 -11.74 17.67
C ARG A 12 -29.40 -11.62 18.48
N SER A 13 -29.49 -11.40 19.78
CA SER A 13 -28.33 -11.38 20.70
C SER A 13 -27.55 -12.71 20.71
N GLN A 14 -28.22 -13.85 20.54
CA GLN A 14 -27.57 -15.15 20.49
C GLN A 14 -26.80 -15.34 19.18
N ARG A 15 -27.41 -14.99 18.04
CA ARG A 15 -26.74 -15.02 16.73
C ARG A 15 -25.52 -14.10 16.70
N LYS A 16 -25.63 -12.87 17.20
CA LYS A 16 -24.51 -11.92 17.33
C LYS A 16 -23.37 -12.51 18.18
N ARG A 17 -23.69 -13.14 19.31
CA ARG A 17 -22.69 -13.79 20.19
C ARG A 17 -22.02 -15.00 19.54
N VAL A 18 -22.75 -15.81 18.77
CA VAL A 18 -22.17 -16.94 18.02
C VAL A 18 -21.24 -16.44 16.92
N ALA A 19 -21.65 -15.43 16.15
CA ALA A 19 -20.83 -14.82 15.11
C ALA A 19 -19.52 -14.24 15.68
N ALA A 20 -19.61 -13.47 16.77
CA ALA A 20 -18.43 -12.93 17.46
C ALA A 20 -17.46 -14.04 17.94
N ARG A 21 -17.99 -15.15 18.50
CA ARG A 21 -17.14 -16.28 18.91
C ARG A 21 -16.45 -16.97 17.73
N VAL A 22 -17.14 -17.11 16.60
CA VAL A 22 -16.56 -17.69 15.39
C VAL A 22 -15.44 -16.80 14.85
N MET A 23 -15.66 -15.49 14.81
CA MET A 23 -14.67 -14.49 14.40
C MET A 23 -13.42 -14.53 15.29
N VAL A 24 -13.58 -14.47 16.61
CA VAL A 24 -12.46 -14.54 17.57
C VAL A 24 -11.67 -15.85 17.39
N ARG A 25 -12.35 -16.98 17.21
CA ARG A 25 -11.69 -18.27 16.93
C ARG A 25 -10.96 -18.28 15.58
N GLY A 26 -11.51 -17.61 14.57
CA GLY A 26 -10.91 -17.44 13.26
C GLY A 26 -9.61 -16.64 13.33
N LEU A 27 -9.64 -15.49 14.01
CA LEU A 27 -8.46 -14.66 14.28
C LEU A 27 -7.40 -15.43 15.07
N ASP A 28 -7.79 -16.10 16.15
CA ASP A 28 -6.88 -16.93 16.96
C ASP A 28 -6.26 -18.10 16.17
N LEU A 29 -7.01 -18.71 15.23
CA LEU A 29 -6.44 -19.68 14.30
C LEU A 29 -5.46 -19.02 13.31
N TYR A 30 -5.82 -17.88 12.74
CA TYR A 30 -4.98 -17.10 11.82
C TYR A 30 -3.64 -16.75 12.47
N GLU A 31 -3.66 -16.17 13.68
CA GLU A 31 -2.45 -15.81 14.43
C GLU A 31 -1.58 -17.02 14.75
N ARG A 32 -2.18 -18.15 15.18
CA ARG A 32 -1.41 -19.38 15.43
C ARG A 32 -0.75 -19.95 14.18
N LEU A 33 -1.40 -19.87 13.03
CA LEU A 33 -0.83 -20.33 11.77
C LEU A 33 0.35 -19.43 11.36
N ASN A 34 0.18 -18.11 11.48
CA ASN A 34 1.24 -17.13 11.24
C ASN A 34 2.45 -17.38 12.15
N ALA A 35 2.26 -17.53 13.47
CA ALA A 35 3.36 -17.79 14.40
C ALA A 35 4.17 -19.07 14.06
N ARG A 36 3.52 -20.07 13.43
CA ARG A 36 4.21 -21.31 12.98
C ARG A 36 4.95 -21.14 11.67
N MET A 37 4.44 -20.33 10.75
CA MET A 37 4.99 -20.21 9.39
C MET A 37 5.98 -19.06 9.23
N LEU A 38 5.89 -18.04 10.08
CA LEU A 38 6.64 -16.80 9.97
C LEU A 38 7.83 -16.76 10.92
N ALA A 39 8.70 -15.77 10.73
CA ALA A 39 9.80 -15.48 11.64
C ALA A 39 9.28 -14.66 12.83
N GLU A 40 9.85 -14.93 14.01
CA GLU A 40 9.64 -14.08 15.17
C GLU A 40 10.51 -12.83 15.04
N VAL A 41 9.86 -11.67 15.06
CA VAL A 41 10.49 -10.36 14.90
C VAL A 41 9.85 -9.44 15.93
N THR A 42 10.65 -8.58 16.57
CA THR A 42 10.14 -7.57 17.50
C THR A 42 9.05 -6.73 16.81
N PRO A 43 7.83 -6.68 17.35
CA PRO A 43 6.75 -5.85 16.82
C PRO A 43 7.15 -4.37 16.79
N PRO A 44 6.61 -3.57 15.85
CA PRO A 44 6.95 -2.14 15.77
C PRO A 44 6.70 -1.37 17.07
N ALA A 45 5.64 -1.71 17.81
CA ALA A 45 5.30 -1.09 19.09
C ALA A 45 6.40 -1.26 20.16
N ASP A 46 7.14 -2.39 20.10
CA ASP A 46 8.20 -2.75 21.05
C ASP A 46 9.61 -2.44 20.53
N ASP A 47 9.73 -2.00 19.28
CA ASP A 47 11.00 -1.75 18.60
C ASP A 47 11.31 -0.23 18.60
N PRO A 48 12.33 0.23 19.37
CA PRO A 48 12.68 1.64 19.46
C PRO A 48 12.98 2.31 18.10
N PHE A 49 13.36 1.53 17.10
CA PHE A 49 13.61 2.05 15.76
C PHE A 49 12.34 2.58 15.08
N TYR A 50 11.13 2.21 15.53
CA TYR A 50 9.89 2.77 15.01
C TYR A 50 9.43 4.05 15.73
N ARG A 51 10.09 4.44 16.83
CA ARG A 51 9.74 5.68 17.55
C ARG A 51 10.03 6.90 16.69
N VAL A 52 9.15 7.89 16.76
CA VAL A 52 9.33 9.17 16.07
C VAL A 52 10.49 9.93 16.73
N PRO A 53 11.54 10.31 15.97
CA PRO A 53 12.63 11.14 16.49
C PRO A 53 12.14 12.56 16.81
N GLU A 54 12.83 13.22 17.74
CA GLU A 54 12.60 14.63 18.04
C GLU A 54 13.28 15.54 16.98
N ASN A 55 12.87 16.81 16.93
CA ASN A 55 13.50 17.87 16.10
C ASN A 55 13.55 17.61 14.59
N LEU A 56 12.51 16.96 14.03
CA LEU A 56 12.41 16.66 12.60
C LEU A 56 12.43 17.90 11.70
N GLU A 57 12.08 19.07 12.22
CA GLU A 57 12.12 20.35 11.49
C GLU A 57 13.53 20.79 11.10
N ALA A 58 14.57 20.22 11.71
CA ALA A 58 15.96 20.52 11.37
C ALA A 58 16.45 19.79 10.10
N PHE A 59 15.68 18.84 9.59
CA PHE A 59 16.04 17.97 8.48
C PHE A 59 15.18 18.25 7.24
N TYR A 60 15.72 18.03 6.05
CA TYR A 60 14.98 18.21 4.79
C TYR A 60 14.26 16.91 4.36
N PRO A 61 13.17 17.00 3.56
CA PRO A 61 12.46 15.80 3.09
C PRO A 61 13.41 14.83 2.36
N GLY A 62 13.39 13.55 2.77
CA GLY A 62 14.27 12.50 2.29
C GLY A 62 15.62 12.39 3.00
N GLU A 63 15.93 13.26 3.97
CA GLU A 63 17.17 13.17 4.75
C GLU A 63 17.16 11.94 5.65
N VAL A 64 18.27 11.21 5.67
CA VAL A 64 18.46 9.99 6.48
C VAL A 64 18.63 10.38 7.94
N LEU A 65 17.79 9.82 8.81
CA LEU A 65 17.81 10.04 10.25
C LEU A 65 18.54 8.92 10.99
N ASP A 66 18.36 7.67 10.54
CA ASP A 66 18.97 6.48 11.12
C ASP A 66 18.93 5.32 10.13
N GLY A 67 19.81 4.33 10.30
CA GLY A 67 19.89 3.15 9.43
C GLY A 67 20.31 1.91 10.20
N ARG A 68 19.65 0.78 9.92
CA ARG A 68 20.03 -0.52 10.49
C ARG A 68 19.95 -1.66 9.47
N PRO A 69 20.86 -2.64 9.52
CA PRO A 69 20.72 -3.84 8.72
C PRO A 69 19.49 -4.64 9.17
N VAL A 70 18.82 -5.26 8.22
CA VAL A 70 17.69 -6.17 8.48
C VAL A 70 17.79 -7.40 7.60
N GLU A 71 17.07 -8.44 7.98
CA GLU A 71 16.95 -9.64 7.17
C GLU A 71 15.55 -9.73 6.57
N VAL A 72 15.47 -9.66 5.24
CA VAL A 72 14.22 -9.85 4.50
C VAL A 72 13.97 -11.34 4.28
N ARG A 73 12.73 -11.78 4.44
CA ARG A 73 12.34 -13.19 4.38
C ARG A 73 11.12 -13.41 3.51
N GLY A 74 11.05 -14.57 2.88
CA GLY A 74 9.81 -15.18 2.42
C GLY A 74 9.49 -16.38 3.31
N LEU A 75 8.41 -16.30 4.08
CA LEU A 75 8.18 -17.17 5.25
C LEU A 75 9.42 -17.12 6.16
N ARG A 76 9.99 -18.28 6.50
CA ARG A 76 11.24 -18.36 7.29
C ARG A 76 12.51 -18.33 6.47
N ARG A 77 12.44 -18.19 5.14
CA ARG A 77 13.62 -18.26 4.27
C ARG A 77 14.18 -16.85 4.00
N PRO A 78 15.45 -16.58 4.31
CA PRO A 78 16.08 -15.32 3.94
C PRO A 78 16.07 -15.13 2.41
N VAL A 79 15.93 -13.87 1.99
CA VAL A 79 16.13 -13.45 0.61
C VAL A 79 17.62 -13.19 0.37
N SER A 80 18.12 -13.55 -0.81
CA SER A 80 19.52 -13.32 -1.22
C SER A 80 19.75 -11.85 -1.64
N ALA A 81 19.62 -10.95 -0.68
CA ALA A 81 19.87 -9.52 -0.81
C ALA A 81 20.38 -8.96 0.51
N ASP A 82 21.26 -7.98 0.44
CA ASP A 82 21.58 -7.14 1.58
C ASP A 82 20.41 -6.17 1.77
N ALA A 83 19.98 -5.98 3.01
CA ALA A 83 18.81 -5.15 3.29
C ALA A 83 19.01 -4.27 4.51
N TRP A 84 18.41 -3.08 4.44
CA TRP A 84 18.44 -2.09 5.50
C TRP A 84 17.08 -1.47 5.70
N HIS A 85 16.78 -1.17 6.95
CA HIS A 85 15.80 -0.16 7.29
C HIS A 85 16.50 1.20 7.29
N VAL A 86 15.94 2.15 6.56
CA VAL A 86 16.40 3.54 6.53
C VAL A 86 15.26 4.41 7.02
N LYS A 87 15.46 5.02 8.19
CA LYS A 87 14.55 6.03 8.73
C LYS A 87 14.88 7.37 8.11
N PHE A 88 13.87 8.12 7.70
CA PHE A 88 14.05 9.39 7.03
C PHE A 88 13.04 10.44 7.48
N ARG A 89 13.34 11.71 7.23
CA ARG A 89 12.38 12.80 7.42
C ARG A 89 11.52 12.95 6.18
N SER A 90 10.21 13.12 6.35
CA SER A 90 9.20 13.32 5.31
C SER A 90 8.32 14.52 5.66
N THR A 91 7.31 14.78 4.84
CA THR A 91 6.33 15.84 5.04
C THR A 91 4.91 15.26 4.99
N ASP A 92 4.10 15.52 6.02
CA ASP A 92 2.72 15.06 6.05
C ASP A 92 1.80 15.92 5.17
N THR A 93 0.52 15.58 5.05
CA THR A 93 -0.43 16.32 4.18
C THR A 93 -0.56 17.80 4.56
N GLN A 94 -0.41 18.16 5.84
CA GLN A 94 -0.50 19.54 6.33
C GLN A 94 0.82 20.33 6.18
N GLY A 95 1.89 19.68 5.73
CA GLY A 95 3.21 20.31 5.58
C GLY A 95 4.11 20.18 6.81
N ALA A 96 3.69 19.46 7.84
CA ALA A 96 4.48 19.27 9.05
C ALA A 96 5.56 18.19 8.85
N ALA A 97 6.70 18.33 9.54
CA ALA A 97 7.75 17.32 9.49
C ALA A 97 7.33 16.05 10.24
N VAL A 98 7.47 14.91 9.56
CA VAL A 98 7.17 13.57 10.11
C VAL A 98 8.28 12.59 9.73
N SER A 99 8.48 11.51 10.48
CA SER A 99 9.47 10.49 10.10
C SER A 99 8.81 9.34 9.33
N GLY A 100 9.50 8.84 8.31
CA GLY A 100 9.13 7.65 7.57
C GLY A 100 10.19 6.55 7.66
N LEU A 101 9.84 5.38 7.14
CA LEU A 101 10.69 4.21 7.12
C LEU A 101 10.62 3.53 5.74
N THR A 102 11.78 3.22 5.18
CA THR A 102 11.87 2.44 3.94
C THR A 102 12.79 1.25 4.11
N THR A 103 12.44 0.13 3.45
CA THR A 103 13.30 -1.04 3.36
C THR A 103 14.03 -1.01 2.03
N VAL A 104 15.36 -0.87 2.09
CA VAL A 104 16.24 -0.93 0.92
C VAL A 104 16.74 -2.36 0.78
N MET A 105 16.68 -2.93 -0.43
CA MET A 105 17.15 -4.27 -0.76
C MET A 105 18.09 -4.23 -1.97
N ILE A 106 19.33 -4.66 -1.78
CA ILE A 106 20.36 -4.74 -2.81
C ILE A 106 20.63 -6.23 -3.08
N PRO A 107 20.31 -6.76 -4.28
CA PRO A 107 20.52 -8.18 -4.54
C PRO A 107 22.02 -8.49 -4.64
N TRP A 108 22.44 -9.63 -4.12
CA TRP A 108 23.81 -10.13 -4.26
C TRP A 108 24.19 -10.39 -5.74
N ARG A 109 23.18 -10.53 -6.60
CA ARG A 109 23.38 -10.62 -8.04
C ARG A 109 23.97 -9.29 -8.56
N PRO A 110 25.14 -9.32 -9.23
CA PRO A 110 25.68 -8.13 -9.86
C PRO A 110 24.74 -7.65 -10.97
N PHE A 111 24.68 -6.34 -11.17
CA PHE A 111 24.01 -5.76 -12.33
C PHE A 111 25.02 -5.62 -13.48
N GLY A 112 24.67 -6.14 -14.66
CA GLY A 112 25.57 -6.17 -15.81
C GLY A 112 25.58 -4.90 -16.67
N GLY A 113 24.77 -3.89 -16.32
CA GLY A 113 24.75 -2.59 -17.00
C GLY A 113 25.58 -1.53 -16.26
N PRO A 114 25.66 -0.31 -16.81
CA PRO A 114 26.56 0.74 -16.30
C PRO A 114 26.16 1.28 -14.93
N VAL A 115 24.85 1.41 -14.66
CA VAL A 115 24.29 1.91 -13.40
C VAL A 115 23.16 0.99 -12.97
N ARG A 116 23.18 0.52 -11.72
CA ARG A 116 22.14 -0.37 -11.19
C ARG A 116 20.81 0.38 -11.05
N PRO A 117 19.72 -0.06 -11.69
CA PRO A 117 18.41 0.57 -11.53
C PRO A 117 17.84 0.33 -10.13
N LEU A 118 17.04 1.30 -9.68
CA LEU A 118 16.24 1.20 -8.47
C LEU A 118 14.76 1.05 -8.83
N LEU A 119 14.14 -0.04 -8.37
CA LEU A 119 12.69 -0.18 -8.37
C LEU A 119 12.14 0.29 -7.03
N SER A 120 11.36 1.36 -7.02
CA SER A 120 10.46 1.67 -5.92
C SER A 120 9.19 0.85 -6.07
N TYR A 121 9.03 -0.17 -5.23
CA TYR A 121 7.85 -1.02 -5.23
C TYR A 121 6.91 -0.60 -4.09
N GLN A 122 5.64 -0.38 -4.40
CA GLN A 122 4.62 0.01 -3.43
C GLN A 122 3.71 -1.19 -3.15
N PRO A 123 3.91 -1.91 -2.03
CA PRO A 123 2.99 -2.98 -1.68
C PRO A 123 1.60 -2.44 -1.37
N ALA A 124 0.52 -3.16 -1.66
CA ALA A 124 -0.82 -2.79 -1.20
C ALA A 124 -0.92 -3.00 0.33
N ILE A 125 -0.76 -1.92 1.10
CA ILE A 125 -0.75 -1.98 2.58
C ILE A 125 -2.17 -2.23 3.10
N ASP A 126 -3.14 -1.47 2.61
CA ASP A 126 -4.58 -1.69 2.79
C ASP A 126 -5.03 -1.93 4.25
N SER A 127 -4.30 -1.37 5.20
CA SER A 127 -4.36 -1.70 6.63
C SER A 127 -4.17 -0.48 7.52
N LEU A 128 -4.45 -0.62 8.82
CA LEU A 128 -4.45 0.47 9.80
C LEU A 128 -3.34 0.38 10.86
N GLY A 129 -2.49 -0.65 10.83
CA GLY A 129 -1.47 -0.88 11.85
C GLY A 129 -0.07 -1.13 11.31
N ALA A 130 0.93 -0.81 12.12
CA ALA A 130 2.34 -0.94 11.78
C ALA A 130 2.80 -2.37 11.43
N THR A 131 2.09 -3.40 11.92
CA THR A 131 2.39 -4.79 11.59
C THR A 131 2.01 -5.19 10.17
N ALA A 132 1.26 -4.33 9.45
CA ALA A 132 0.98 -4.50 8.03
C ALA A 132 2.00 -3.79 7.13
N ASP A 133 2.84 -2.92 7.68
CA ASP A 133 3.76 -2.12 6.89
C ASP A 133 4.86 -2.99 6.24
N PRO A 134 5.36 -2.61 5.04
CA PRO A 134 6.43 -3.33 4.35
C PRO A 134 7.66 -3.58 5.22
N SER A 135 8.10 -2.61 6.02
CA SER A 135 9.27 -2.75 6.90
C SER A 135 9.14 -3.89 7.92
N PHE A 136 7.94 -4.16 8.40
CA PHE A 136 7.70 -5.27 9.31
C PHE A 136 7.44 -6.58 8.55
N THR A 137 6.54 -6.55 7.56
CA THR A 137 6.09 -7.74 6.85
C THR A 137 7.20 -8.42 6.03
N LEU A 138 8.16 -7.64 5.52
CA LEU A 138 9.34 -8.17 4.83
C LEU A 138 10.28 -8.92 5.78
N ARG A 139 10.41 -8.48 7.04
CA ARG A 139 11.23 -9.17 8.05
C ARG A 139 10.54 -10.41 8.61
N GLN A 140 9.24 -10.27 8.89
CA GLN A 140 8.43 -11.36 9.44
C GLN A 140 8.23 -12.50 8.41
N GLY A 141 8.25 -12.15 7.13
CA GLY A 141 8.18 -13.08 6.01
C GLY A 141 6.77 -13.32 5.47
N ASN A 142 5.82 -12.43 5.76
CA ASN A 142 4.44 -12.48 5.27
C ASN A 142 4.12 -11.42 4.21
N GLN A 143 5.10 -10.68 3.72
CA GLN A 143 4.88 -9.73 2.63
C GLN A 143 4.39 -10.45 1.35
N LYS A 144 3.10 -10.30 1.05
CA LYS A 144 2.37 -11.00 -0.04
C LYS A 144 2.96 -10.71 -1.41
N GLU A 145 3.47 -9.51 -1.61
CA GLU A 145 3.97 -9.04 -2.90
C GLU A 145 5.49 -9.16 -3.03
N LEU A 146 6.15 -9.82 -2.06
CA LEU A 146 7.56 -10.20 -2.16
C LEU A 146 7.89 -10.96 -3.45
N PRO A 147 7.07 -11.89 -3.99
CA PRO A 147 7.34 -12.51 -5.27
C PRO A 147 7.56 -11.52 -6.43
N PHE A 148 6.87 -10.38 -6.44
CA PHE A 148 7.03 -9.33 -7.46
C PHE A 148 8.35 -8.58 -7.30
N MET A 149 8.71 -8.22 -6.06
CA MET A 149 10.01 -7.66 -5.72
C MET A 149 11.16 -8.63 -6.05
N LEU A 150 10.98 -9.92 -5.79
CA LEU A 150 11.97 -10.95 -6.14
C LEU A 150 12.21 -11.06 -7.65
N TRP A 151 11.21 -10.76 -8.50
CA TRP A 151 11.45 -10.70 -9.95
C TRP A 151 12.35 -9.54 -10.37
N ALA A 152 12.30 -8.42 -9.66
CA ALA A 152 13.20 -7.28 -9.84
C ALA A 152 14.60 -7.57 -9.29
N LEU A 153 14.69 -8.09 -8.06
CA LEU A 153 15.97 -8.50 -7.45
C LEU A 153 16.70 -9.55 -8.31
N ARG A 154 15.96 -10.51 -8.90
CA ARG A 154 16.52 -11.49 -9.84
C ARG A 154 17.05 -10.88 -11.14
N ARG A 155 16.61 -9.69 -11.54
CA ARG A 155 17.16 -8.93 -12.68
C ARG A 155 18.41 -8.13 -12.30
N GLY A 156 18.80 -8.15 -11.02
CA GLY A 156 19.87 -7.33 -10.48
C GLY A 156 19.43 -5.89 -10.20
N TRP A 157 18.14 -5.59 -10.20
CA TRP A 157 17.66 -4.28 -9.78
C TRP A 157 17.66 -4.20 -8.26
N ALA A 158 18.00 -3.04 -7.71
CA ALA A 158 17.70 -2.76 -6.32
C ALA A 158 16.20 -2.56 -6.15
N VAL A 159 15.69 -2.79 -4.93
CA VAL A 159 14.29 -2.54 -4.60
C VAL A 159 14.20 -1.72 -3.33
N VAL A 160 13.33 -0.71 -3.32
CA VAL A 160 12.89 -0.03 -2.10
C VAL A 160 11.40 -0.24 -1.90
N ALA A 161 11.01 -0.52 -0.66
CA ALA A 161 9.62 -0.64 -0.24
C ALA A 161 9.39 0.25 0.99
N THR A 162 8.64 1.32 0.81
CA THR A 162 8.41 2.35 1.83
C THR A 162 7.08 2.12 2.54
N ASP A 163 7.06 2.38 3.85
CA ASP A 163 5.85 2.42 4.67
C ASP A 163 5.08 3.73 4.36
N TYR A 164 4.46 3.77 3.18
CA TYR A 164 3.98 5.03 2.58
C TYR A 164 2.71 5.59 3.20
N THR A 165 2.00 4.83 4.03
CA THR A 165 0.86 5.33 4.82
C THR A 165 1.31 6.20 6.00
N GLY A 166 2.62 6.34 6.22
CA GLY A 166 3.22 7.18 7.23
C GLY A 166 2.99 6.69 8.66
N PRO A 167 3.48 7.45 9.67
CA PRO A 167 3.44 7.02 11.07
C PRO A 167 2.03 6.91 11.66
N ARG A 168 1.02 7.41 10.94
CA ARG A 168 -0.40 7.32 11.32
C ARG A 168 -1.12 6.14 10.67
N HIS A 169 -0.45 5.39 9.79
CA HIS A 169 -1.07 4.36 8.95
C HIS A 169 -2.32 4.90 8.25
N ALA A 170 -2.16 6.08 7.62
CA ALA A 170 -3.21 6.79 6.90
C ALA A 170 -3.50 6.11 5.56
N PHE A 171 -4.04 4.90 5.62
CA PHE A 171 -4.55 4.22 4.43
C PHE A 171 -5.55 5.12 3.68
N ALA A 172 -5.62 4.97 2.36
CA ALA A 172 -6.40 5.80 1.44
C ALA A 172 -5.93 7.26 1.24
N ALA A 173 -5.06 7.82 2.10
CA ALA A 173 -4.57 9.18 1.90
C ALA A 173 -3.45 9.25 0.81
N GLY A 174 -3.81 9.66 -0.42
CA GLY A 174 -2.85 9.66 -1.53
C GLY A 174 -1.75 10.73 -1.45
N LEU A 175 -2.03 11.90 -0.86
CA LEU A 175 -1.04 12.96 -0.76
C LEU A 175 0.16 12.53 0.09
N ILE A 176 -0.07 12.04 1.31
CA ILE A 176 1.01 11.51 2.17
C ILE A 176 1.71 10.31 1.53
N ALA A 177 0.96 9.41 0.87
CA ALA A 177 1.54 8.26 0.17
C ALA A 177 2.56 8.67 -0.89
N GLY A 178 2.23 9.62 -1.76
CA GLY A 178 3.16 10.10 -2.78
C GLY A 178 4.42 10.75 -2.18
N ARG A 179 4.29 11.61 -1.16
CA ARG A 179 5.43 12.24 -0.47
C ARG A 179 6.35 11.20 0.14
N PHE A 180 5.80 10.24 0.87
CA PHE A 180 6.59 9.19 1.52
C PHE A 180 7.29 8.29 0.51
N VAL A 181 6.64 7.92 -0.61
CA VAL A 181 7.30 7.17 -1.68
C VAL A 181 8.51 7.95 -2.22
N LEU A 182 8.35 9.23 -2.54
CA LEU A 182 9.43 10.07 -3.08
C LEU A 182 10.56 10.31 -2.07
N ASP A 183 10.22 10.63 -0.83
CA ASP A 183 11.20 10.86 0.24
C ASP A 183 11.90 9.55 0.68
N GLY A 184 11.22 8.41 0.62
CA GLY A 184 11.83 7.10 0.82
C GLY A 184 12.84 6.76 -0.28
N ILE A 185 12.57 7.15 -1.53
CA ILE A 185 13.55 7.03 -2.63
C ILE A 185 14.75 7.95 -2.36
N ARG A 186 14.53 9.22 -2.00
CA ARG A 186 15.62 10.14 -1.64
C ARG A 186 16.51 9.56 -0.54
N ALA A 187 15.90 9.05 0.53
CA ALA A 187 16.61 8.45 1.65
C ALA A 187 17.41 7.22 1.23
N ALA A 188 16.84 6.37 0.38
CA ALA A 188 17.55 5.20 -0.14
C ALA A 188 18.77 5.61 -0.98
N LEU A 189 18.64 6.62 -1.85
CA LEU A 189 19.75 7.12 -2.66
C LEU A 189 20.85 7.78 -1.81
N ALA A 190 20.47 8.49 -0.75
CA ALA A 190 21.40 9.15 0.17
C ALA A 190 22.06 8.19 1.18
N PHE A 191 21.53 6.97 1.34
CA PHE A 191 22.04 6.00 2.30
C PHE A 191 23.31 5.32 1.76
N GLU A 192 24.49 5.78 2.20
CA GLU A 192 25.78 5.32 1.66
C GLU A 192 25.95 3.79 1.54
N PRO A 193 25.52 2.95 2.50
CA PRO A 193 25.65 1.50 2.35
C PRO A 193 24.90 0.90 1.16
N ALA A 194 23.89 1.59 0.62
CA ALA A 194 23.17 1.16 -0.58
C ALA A 194 23.93 1.46 -1.89
N GLY A 195 24.90 2.40 -1.85
CA GLY A 195 25.85 2.64 -2.94
C GLY A 195 25.23 3.14 -4.24
N PHE A 196 24.15 3.91 -4.18
CA PHE A 196 23.54 4.53 -5.37
C PHE A 196 24.28 5.79 -5.82
N ASP A 197 24.11 6.13 -7.10
CA ASP A 197 24.57 7.39 -7.67
C ASP A 197 23.39 8.31 -8.01
N ALA A 198 23.68 9.59 -8.27
CA ALA A 198 22.65 10.54 -8.68
C ALA A 198 22.05 10.22 -10.06
N ALA A 199 22.73 9.40 -10.88
CA ALA A 199 22.26 8.99 -12.20
C ALA A 199 21.30 7.78 -12.16
N THR A 200 21.12 7.17 -10.98
CA THR A 200 20.39 5.92 -10.80
C THR A 200 18.98 6.04 -11.39
N PRO A 201 18.65 5.26 -12.43
CA PRO A 201 17.33 5.33 -13.02
C PRO A 201 16.32 4.66 -12.09
N ILE A 202 15.23 5.36 -11.81
CA ILE A 202 14.21 4.95 -10.85
C ILE A 202 12.93 4.56 -11.60
N GLY A 203 12.42 3.39 -11.28
CA GLY A 203 11.11 2.93 -11.74
C GLY A 203 10.16 2.85 -10.57
N LEU A 204 8.89 3.23 -10.77
CA LEU A 204 7.84 3.03 -9.77
C LEU A 204 6.96 1.86 -10.16
N TRP A 205 6.52 1.04 -9.20
CA TRP A 205 5.57 -0.04 -9.47
C TRP A 205 4.69 -0.40 -8.27
N GLY A 206 3.38 -0.43 -8.49
CA GLY A 206 2.42 -0.94 -7.51
C GLY A 206 1.13 -1.43 -8.17
N TYR A 207 0.34 -2.17 -7.39
CA TYR A 207 -0.98 -2.68 -7.79
C TYR A 207 -2.01 -2.39 -6.69
N SER A 208 -3.29 -2.21 -7.06
CA SER A 208 -4.37 -1.91 -6.10
C SER A 208 -4.05 -0.65 -5.27
N GLY A 209 -4.13 -0.68 -3.93
CA GLY A 209 -3.70 0.43 -3.06
C GLY A 209 -2.25 0.88 -3.32
N GLY A 210 -1.35 -0.05 -3.64
CA GLY A 210 0.01 0.28 -4.08
C GLY A 210 0.06 0.98 -5.44
N GLY A 211 -0.90 0.69 -6.33
CA GLY A 211 -1.10 1.40 -7.58
C GLY A 211 -1.52 2.85 -7.37
N GLN A 212 -2.41 3.11 -6.39
CA GLN A 212 -2.78 4.47 -5.98
C GLN A 212 -1.57 5.24 -5.43
N ALA A 213 -0.77 4.62 -4.55
CA ALA A 213 0.47 5.22 -4.06
C ALA A 213 1.48 5.51 -5.19
N THR A 214 1.58 4.61 -6.17
CA THR A 214 2.45 4.77 -7.35
C THR A 214 2.05 5.97 -8.20
N VAL A 215 0.76 6.11 -8.53
CA VAL A 215 0.27 7.24 -9.32
C VAL A 215 0.35 8.54 -8.52
N SER A 216 0.03 8.50 -7.22
CA SER A 216 0.17 9.67 -6.34
C SER A 216 1.62 10.19 -6.31
N ALA A 217 2.61 9.30 -6.26
CA ALA A 217 4.02 9.67 -6.34
C ALA A 217 4.39 10.25 -7.73
N ALA A 218 3.90 9.64 -8.81
CA ALA A 218 4.15 10.11 -10.17
C ALA A 218 3.55 11.50 -10.45
N GLU A 219 2.36 11.80 -9.91
CA GLU A 219 1.72 13.11 -9.99
C GLU A 219 2.46 14.17 -9.19
N GLN A 220 2.98 13.81 -8.01
CA GLN A 220 3.68 14.76 -7.14
C GLN A 220 5.14 14.98 -7.55
N HIS A 221 5.77 14.02 -8.21
CA HIS A 221 7.19 14.05 -8.61
C HIS A 221 7.64 15.38 -9.23
N PRO A 222 6.94 15.98 -10.22
CA PRO A 222 7.42 17.19 -10.90
C PRO A 222 7.52 18.41 -9.98
N SER A 223 6.71 18.47 -8.92
CA SER A 223 6.65 19.62 -8.01
C SER A 223 7.35 19.38 -6.67
N TYR A 224 7.36 18.12 -6.21
CA TYR A 224 7.85 17.77 -4.88
C TYR A 224 9.27 17.19 -4.89
N ALA A 225 9.62 16.41 -5.92
CA ALA A 225 10.93 15.76 -6.02
C ALA A 225 11.49 15.70 -7.46
N PRO A 226 11.55 16.85 -8.16
CA PRO A 226 11.93 16.88 -9.58
C PRO A 226 13.36 16.40 -9.85
N GLU A 227 14.23 16.38 -8.83
CA GLU A 227 15.60 15.91 -8.94
C GLU A 227 15.73 14.38 -9.04
N LEU A 228 14.67 13.61 -8.71
CA LEU A 228 14.68 12.16 -8.84
C LEU A 228 14.58 11.75 -10.31
N ASN A 229 15.51 10.93 -10.78
CA ASN A 229 15.54 10.38 -12.14
C ASN A 229 14.50 9.27 -12.35
N ILE A 230 13.20 9.61 -12.28
CA ILE A 230 12.10 8.67 -12.49
C ILE A 230 11.85 8.46 -13.98
N VAL A 231 12.29 7.32 -14.49
CA VAL A 231 12.24 6.97 -15.93
C VAL A 231 10.95 6.29 -16.35
N GLY A 232 10.13 5.85 -15.40
CA GLY A 232 8.76 5.39 -15.66
C GLY A 232 8.04 4.84 -14.44
N ALA A 233 6.71 4.80 -14.53
CA ALA A 233 5.86 4.22 -13.49
C ALA A 233 4.90 3.20 -14.10
N ALA A 234 4.83 2.01 -13.50
CA ALA A 234 3.82 1.00 -13.81
C ALA A 234 2.80 0.95 -12.68
N ALA A 235 1.51 1.09 -12.97
CA ALA A 235 0.46 1.00 -11.96
C ALA A 235 -0.74 0.26 -12.52
N GLY A 236 -1.35 -0.61 -11.71
CA GLY A 236 -2.57 -1.27 -12.16
C GLY A 236 -3.56 -1.57 -11.06
N GLY A 237 -4.78 -1.90 -11.48
CA GLY A 237 -5.89 -2.05 -10.55
C GLY A 237 -6.10 -0.77 -9.74
N VAL A 238 -5.83 0.41 -10.31
CA VAL A 238 -5.63 1.66 -9.56
C VAL A 238 -6.94 2.20 -8.99
N PRO A 239 -7.05 2.40 -7.67
CA PRO A 239 -8.06 3.26 -7.06
C PRO A 239 -7.91 4.73 -7.48
N VAL A 240 -8.65 5.16 -8.50
CA VAL A 240 -8.55 6.56 -8.98
C VAL A 240 -9.36 7.51 -8.12
N ASP A 241 -10.57 7.13 -7.75
CA ASP A 241 -11.47 7.98 -6.98
C ASP A 241 -12.22 7.12 -5.98
N GLU A 242 -12.03 7.37 -4.69
CA GLU A 242 -12.67 6.55 -3.64
C GLU A 242 -14.17 6.77 -3.53
N ARG A 243 -14.67 7.87 -4.11
CA ARG A 243 -16.08 8.25 -4.08
C ARG A 243 -16.90 7.48 -5.11
N SER A 244 -16.23 6.85 -6.08
CA SER A 244 -16.86 6.09 -7.17
C SER A 244 -16.65 4.59 -7.04
N TRP A 245 -15.99 4.08 -5.98
CA TRP A 245 -15.74 2.65 -5.83
C TRP A 245 -17.06 1.85 -5.86
N PRO A 246 -17.23 0.96 -6.85
CA PRO A 246 -18.38 0.08 -6.97
C PRO A 246 -18.64 -0.68 -5.66
N ARG A 247 -19.83 -0.50 -5.10
CA ARG A 247 -20.33 -1.21 -3.91
C ARG A 247 -19.56 -1.02 -2.61
N MET A 248 -18.40 -0.37 -2.61
CA MET A 248 -17.65 -0.14 -1.38
C MET A 248 -18.33 0.88 -0.45
N LEU A 249 -19.21 1.70 -1.02
CA LEU A 249 -20.12 2.60 -0.29
C LEU A 249 -21.44 1.93 0.08
N ASP A 250 -21.74 0.75 -0.46
CA ASP A 250 -22.99 0.06 -0.21
C ASP A 250 -22.97 -0.58 1.18
N ASP A 251 -24.13 -0.57 1.82
CA ASP A 251 -24.37 -1.41 2.99
C ASP A 251 -24.30 -2.89 2.62
N ASP A 252 -23.94 -3.72 3.60
CA ASP A 252 -23.92 -5.18 3.49
C ASP A 252 -23.00 -5.68 2.36
N TYR A 253 -21.94 -4.95 2.01
CA TYR A 253 -20.93 -5.44 1.09
C TYR A 253 -19.95 -6.39 1.82
N PHE A 254 -19.56 -7.49 1.17
CA PHE A 254 -18.75 -8.51 1.86
C PHE A 254 -17.36 -8.02 2.29
N LEU A 255 -16.85 -6.93 1.70
CA LEU A 255 -15.57 -6.31 2.06
C LEU A 255 -15.72 -4.90 2.64
N SER A 256 -16.84 -4.60 3.31
CA SER A 256 -17.03 -3.31 3.99
C SER A 256 -15.92 -2.96 5.00
N GLY A 257 -15.17 -3.95 5.50
CA GLY A 257 -13.97 -3.72 6.31
C GLY A 257 -12.90 -2.88 5.60
N GLN A 258 -12.81 -2.96 4.26
CA GLN A 258 -11.91 -2.09 3.48
C GLN A 258 -12.40 -0.63 3.49
N SER A 259 -13.70 -0.42 3.31
CA SER A 259 -14.33 0.91 3.39
C SER A 259 -14.13 1.54 4.76
N LEU A 260 -14.29 0.74 5.81
CA LEU A 260 -14.00 1.14 7.19
C LEU A 260 -12.54 1.57 7.35
N ALA A 261 -11.61 0.81 6.77
CA ALA A 261 -10.20 1.17 6.79
C ALA A 261 -9.91 2.48 6.06
N SER A 262 -10.49 2.72 4.88
CA SER A 262 -10.34 3.99 4.16
C SER A 262 -10.84 5.17 5.00
N CYS A 263 -12.04 5.03 5.59
CA CYS A 263 -12.63 6.04 6.46
C CYS A 263 -11.73 6.38 7.65
N ILE A 264 -11.25 5.37 8.38
CA ILE A 264 -10.36 5.57 9.53
C ILE A 264 -9.02 6.15 9.08
N GLY A 265 -8.40 5.58 8.04
CA GLY A 265 -7.09 6.00 7.52
C GLY A 265 -7.08 7.47 7.08
N ILE A 266 -8.09 7.90 6.33
CA ILE A 266 -8.24 9.30 5.94
C ILE A 266 -8.43 10.19 7.16
N SER A 267 -9.30 9.81 8.10
CA SER A 267 -9.54 10.63 9.30
C SER A 267 -8.29 10.86 10.15
N ARG A 268 -7.32 9.94 10.11
CA ARG A 268 -6.03 10.11 10.81
C ARG A 268 -5.14 11.16 10.18
N GLU A 269 -5.22 11.35 8.87
CA GLU A 269 -4.40 12.31 8.13
C GLU A 269 -5.00 13.71 8.07
N PHE A 270 -6.32 13.80 8.18
CA PHE A 270 -7.06 15.05 8.02
C PHE A 270 -7.82 15.40 9.31
N PRO A 271 -7.24 16.25 10.17
CA PRO A 271 -7.87 16.66 11.44
C PRO A 271 -9.24 17.34 11.28
N ASP A 272 -9.53 17.91 10.12
CA ASP A 272 -10.81 18.55 9.81
C ASP A 272 -11.95 17.54 9.54
N VAL A 273 -11.65 16.25 9.45
CA VAL A 273 -12.64 15.18 9.34
C VAL A 273 -13.17 14.83 10.73
N ASP A 274 -14.42 15.22 11.01
CA ASP A 274 -15.07 14.93 12.30
C ASP A 274 -15.65 13.51 12.34
N LEU A 275 -14.76 12.50 12.32
CA LEU A 275 -15.16 11.09 12.42
C LEU A 275 -15.93 10.84 13.71
N HIS A 276 -15.37 11.25 14.86
CA HIS A 276 -15.97 10.97 16.18
C HIS A 276 -17.34 11.63 16.39
N GLY A 277 -17.57 12.84 15.85
CA GLY A 277 -18.88 13.48 15.89
C GLY A 277 -19.95 12.77 15.04
N ALA A 278 -19.53 11.93 14.09
CA ALA A 278 -20.41 11.17 13.23
C ALA A 278 -20.59 9.70 13.66
N LEU A 279 -19.95 9.25 14.74
CA LEU A 279 -20.05 7.85 15.21
C LEU A 279 -21.21 7.67 16.21
N THR A 280 -21.87 6.52 16.13
CA THR A 280 -22.69 6.01 17.24
C THR A 280 -21.78 5.41 18.33
N PRO A 281 -22.27 5.12 19.55
CA PRO A 281 -21.47 4.39 20.55
C PRO A 281 -20.94 3.04 20.05
N GLN A 282 -21.66 2.39 19.14
CA GLN A 282 -21.23 1.16 18.47
C GLN A 282 -20.16 1.45 17.43
N GLY A 283 -20.26 2.58 16.71
CA GLY A 283 -19.23 3.06 15.79
C GLY A 283 -17.90 3.34 16.47
N GLU A 284 -17.93 3.98 17.65
CA GLU A 284 -16.72 4.19 18.46
C GLU A 284 -16.01 2.88 18.81
N ALA A 285 -16.79 1.88 19.25
CA ALA A 285 -16.25 0.55 19.54
C ALA A 285 -15.70 -0.15 18.28
N LEU A 286 -16.35 0.04 17.12
CA LEU A 286 -15.92 -0.50 15.83
C LEU A 286 -14.57 0.11 15.40
N VAL A 287 -14.44 1.43 15.44
CA VAL A 287 -13.21 2.15 15.09
C VAL A 287 -12.06 1.76 16.02
N ALA A 288 -12.32 1.69 17.33
CA ALA A 288 -11.31 1.25 18.30
C ALA A 288 -10.85 -0.20 18.05
N ALA A 289 -11.76 -1.10 17.68
CA ALA A 289 -11.41 -2.49 17.36
C ALA A 289 -10.58 -2.60 16.06
N ALA A 290 -10.89 -1.77 15.06
CA ALA A 290 -10.20 -1.77 13.77
C ALA A 290 -8.84 -1.06 13.78
N ALA A 291 -8.53 -0.31 14.84
CA ALA A 291 -7.46 0.69 14.84
C ALA A 291 -6.07 0.19 14.40
N GLU A 292 -5.72 -1.07 14.64
CA GLU A 292 -4.40 -1.61 14.25
C GLU A 292 -4.53 -2.86 13.36
N MET A 293 -5.70 -3.08 12.78
CA MET A 293 -5.96 -4.31 12.02
C MET A 293 -5.24 -4.33 10.67
N THR A 294 -4.77 -5.52 10.30
CA THR A 294 -4.34 -5.82 8.93
C THR A 294 -5.55 -5.97 8.00
N VAL A 295 -5.32 -5.90 6.68
CA VAL A 295 -6.36 -6.10 5.66
C VAL A 295 -7.12 -7.42 5.84
N GLU A 296 -6.45 -8.53 6.17
CA GLU A 296 -7.13 -9.80 6.42
C GLU A 296 -7.99 -9.77 7.69
N GLN A 297 -7.49 -9.13 8.75
CA GLN A 297 -8.24 -8.99 9.99
C GLN A 297 -9.47 -8.11 9.76
N LEU A 298 -9.36 -7.04 8.97
CA LEU A 298 -10.47 -6.19 8.56
C LEU A 298 -11.52 -6.99 7.76
N TRP A 299 -11.10 -7.75 6.75
CA TRP A 299 -12.01 -8.56 5.94
C TRP A 299 -12.69 -9.68 6.75
N LEU A 300 -11.96 -10.31 7.68
CA LEU A 300 -12.51 -11.37 8.53
C LEU A 300 -13.45 -10.84 9.61
N SER A 301 -13.15 -9.66 10.15
CA SER A 301 -13.87 -9.09 11.30
C SER A 301 -15.06 -8.24 10.90
N PHE A 302 -15.01 -7.60 9.73
CA PHE A 302 -16.01 -6.63 9.32
C PHE A 302 -16.58 -6.87 7.91
N PRO A 303 -17.02 -8.10 7.57
CA PRO A 303 -17.78 -8.31 6.34
C PRO A 303 -19.23 -7.86 6.55
N PHE A 304 -19.86 -7.33 5.49
CA PHE A 304 -21.27 -6.96 5.47
C PHE A 304 -21.64 -5.91 6.54
N LEU A 305 -20.83 -4.85 6.68
CA LEU A 305 -21.19 -3.77 7.59
C LEU A 305 -22.39 -3.01 7.04
N HIS A 306 -23.30 -2.64 7.93
CA HIS A 306 -24.39 -1.72 7.66
C HIS A 306 -24.05 -0.37 8.31
N TRP A 307 -23.72 0.64 7.51
CA TRP A 307 -23.17 1.91 8.01
C TRP A 307 -24.11 2.64 8.96
N GLY A 308 -25.43 2.54 8.74
CA GLY A 308 -26.44 3.14 9.62
C GLY A 308 -26.46 2.62 11.06
N ASP A 309 -25.84 1.46 11.34
CA ASP A 309 -25.66 0.96 12.70
C ASP A 309 -24.52 1.67 13.45
N TYR A 310 -23.56 2.26 12.72
CA TYR A 310 -22.28 2.75 13.25
C TYR A 310 -22.08 4.25 13.05
N LEU A 311 -22.76 4.86 12.08
CA LEU A 311 -22.71 6.28 11.77
C LEU A 311 -24.05 6.97 12.06
N THR A 312 -23.98 8.25 12.43
CA THR A 312 -25.15 9.14 12.52
C THR A 312 -25.50 9.80 11.18
N VAL A 313 -24.66 9.58 10.16
CA VAL A 313 -24.82 10.04 8.77
C VAL A 313 -25.02 8.83 7.84
N PRO A 314 -25.65 9.00 6.66
CA PRO A 314 -25.99 7.88 5.78
C PRO A 314 -24.80 7.09 5.22
N SER A 315 -23.63 7.71 5.10
CA SER A 315 -22.42 7.10 4.54
C SER A 315 -21.18 7.76 5.13
N TRP A 316 -20.04 7.05 5.15
CA TRP A 316 -18.78 7.61 5.62
C TRP A 316 -18.33 8.83 4.81
N LEU A 317 -18.69 8.93 3.52
CA LEU A 317 -18.44 10.12 2.70
C LEU A 317 -19.24 11.36 3.14
N GLU A 318 -20.29 11.17 3.93
CA GLU A 318 -21.11 12.27 4.49
C GLU A 318 -20.66 12.71 5.88
N ILE A 319 -19.61 12.08 6.42
CA ILE A 319 -18.91 12.61 7.60
C ILE A 319 -18.40 14.02 7.27
N PRO A 320 -18.64 15.03 8.13
CA PRO A 320 -18.17 16.40 7.89
C PRO A 320 -16.68 16.44 7.53
N GLY A 321 -16.34 17.09 6.42
CA GLY A 321 -14.96 17.18 5.90
C GLY A 321 -14.53 16.02 4.97
N MET A 322 -15.09 14.82 5.12
CA MET A 322 -14.58 13.60 4.47
C MET A 322 -14.55 13.67 2.94
N ARG A 323 -15.67 14.06 2.30
CA ARG A 323 -15.77 14.09 0.83
C ARG A 323 -14.78 15.05 0.15
N GLY A 324 -14.32 16.08 0.87
CA GLY A 324 -13.34 17.05 0.37
C GLY A 324 -11.91 16.52 0.39
N VAL A 325 -11.62 15.51 1.22
CA VAL A 325 -10.28 14.96 1.42
C VAL A 325 -10.14 13.50 0.98
N ALA A 326 -11.25 12.83 0.66
CA ALA A 326 -11.26 11.50 0.06
C ALA A 326 -10.41 11.50 -1.21
N ASN A 327 -9.57 10.48 -1.37
CA ASN A 327 -8.52 10.52 -2.38
C ASN A 327 -9.09 10.51 -3.80
N ARG A 328 -8.48 11.36 -4.64
CA ARG A 328 -8.75 11.42 -6.07
C ARG A 328 -7.45 11.68 -6.83
N LEU A 329 -7.14 10.77 -7.76
CA LEU A 329 -6.03 10.91 -8.69
C LEU A 329 -6.45 11.71 -9.93
N GLY A 330 -5.46 12.17 -10.66
CA GLY A 330 -5.62 13.06 -11.81
C GLY A 330 -5.69 14.52 -11.42
N GLU A 331 -5.36 14.93 -10.19
CA GLU A 331 -5.36 16.35 -9.79
C GLU A 331 -4.06 17.06 -10.22
N ALA A 332 -3.01 16.31 -10.57
CA ALA A 332 -1.78 16.83 -11.18
C ALA A 332 -1.33 15.95 -12.36
N THR A 333 -0.45 16.48 -13.21
CA THR A 333 0.01 15.77 -14.41
C THR A 333 1.40 15.17 -14.17
N PRO A 334 1.56 13.83 -14.20
CA PRO A 334 2.89 13.20 -14.18
C PRO A 334 3.71 13.61 -15.41
N THR A 335 5.02 13.78 -15.26
CA THR A 335 5.94 14.01 -16.40
C THR A 335 6.66 12.73 -16.86
N THR A 336 6.53 11.64 -16.11
CA THR A 336 7.16 10.35 -16.42
C THR A 336 6.26 9.49 -17.32
N SER A 337 6.85 8.60 -18.12
CA SER A 337 6.08 7.63 -18.89
C SER A 337 5.29 6.70 -17.95
N MET A 338 4.03 6.44 -18.29
CA MET A 338 3.13 5.63 -17.48
C MET A 338 2.72 4.34 -18.20
N TYR A 339 2.81 3.21 -17.49
CA TYR A 339 2.17 1.94 -17.84
C TYR A 339 0.98 1.71 -16.93
N LEU A 340 -0.22 2.05 -17.41
CA LEU A 340 -1.45 1.81 -16.68
C LEU A 340 -2.08 0.50 -17.16
N TYR A 341 -2.60 -0.30 -16.24
CA TYR A 341 -3.28 -1.54 -16.59
C TYR A 341 -4.42 -1.90 -15.64
N HIS A 342 -5.48 -2.52 -16.18
CA HIS A 342 -6.67 -2.80 -15.37
C HIS A 342 -7.43 -4.04 -15.86
N ALA A 343 -8.10 -4.73 -14.96
CA ALA A 343 -9.04 -5.79 -15.30
C ALA A 343 -10.35 -5.20 -15.84
N VAL A 344 -10.86 -5.70 -16.97
CA VAL A 344 -12.16 -5.24 -17.50
C VAL A 344 -13.31 -5.59 -16.57
N HIS A 345 -13.16 -6.69 -15.82
CA HIS A 345 -14.15 -7.19 -14.87
C HIS A 345 -13.70 -7.01 -13.42
N ASP A 346 -12.95 -5.94 -13.15
CA ASP A 346 -12.59 -5.58 -11.78
C ASP A 346 -13.85 -5.34 -10.94
N GLN A 347 -13.86 -5.89 -9.74
CA GLN A 347 -14.97 -5.79 -8.78
C GLN A 347 -14.70 -4.74 -7.70
N PHE A 348 -13.48 -4.20 -7.68
CA PHE A 348 -13.00 -3.23 -6.73
C PHE A 348 -12.91 -1.87 -7.45
N PRO A 349 -11.77 -1.27 -7.85
CA PRO A 349 -11.84 0.02 -8.55
C PRO A 349 -12.57 -0.05 -9.88
N ALA A 350 -13.41 0.95 -10.14
CA ALA A 350 -14.08 1.07 -11.41
C ALA A 350 -13.08 1.32 -12.54
N ILE A 351 -13.06 0.44 -13.53
CA ILE A 351 -12.22 0.63 -14.73
C ILE A 351 -12.55 1.94 -15.45
N ALA A 352 -13.79 2.44 -15.34
CA ALA A 352 -14.21 3.71 -15.95
C ALA A 352 -13.37 4.89 -15.45
N ASP A 353 -13.01 4.91 -14.16
CA ASP A 353 -12.20 5.99 -13.59
C ASP A 353 -10.76 5.92 -14.11
N VAL A 354 -10.23 4.71 -14.32
CA VAL A 354 -8.92 4.51 -14.95
C VAL A 354 -8.94 4.87 -16.44
N ASP A 355 -10.02 4.52 -17.16
CA ASP A 355 -10.23 4.94 -18.55
C ASP A 355 -10.22 6.48 -18.64
N GLU A 356 -10.91 7.19 -17.74
CA GLU A 356 -10.93 8.66 -17.70
C GLU A 356 -9.56 9.26 -17.36
N LEU A 357 -8.86 8.70 -16.36
CA LEU A 357 -7.53 9.14 -15.96
C LEU A 357 -6.52 9.02 -17.11
N VAL A 358 -6.54 7.89 -17.83
CA VAL A 358 -5.68 7.65 -19.00
C VAL A 358 -5.93 8.70 -20.09
N GLU A 359 -7.20 8.97 -20.41
CA GLU A 359 -7.55 9.96 -21.44
C GLU A 359 -7.22 11.39 -21.00
N LYS A 360 -7.32 11.69 -19.71
CA LYS A 360 -6.84 12.97 -19.15
C LYS A 360 -5.33 13.12 -19.36
N TYR A 361 -4.53 12.18 -18.87
CA TYR A 361 -3.08 12.23 -18.99
C TYR A 361 -2.60 12.31 -20.44
N ARG A 362 -3.24 11.57 -21.36
CA ARG A 362 -2.93 11.67 -22.80
C ARG A 362 -3.20 13.05 -23.37
N ARG A 363 -4.32 13.69 -23.00
CA ARG A 363 -4.63 15.08 -23.42
C ARG A 363 -3.63 16.09 -22.87
N GLU A 364 -3.07 15.81 -21.70
CA GLU A 364 -2.04 16.64 -21.05
C GLU A 364 -0.61 16.33 -21.54
N GLY A 365 -0.46 15.39 -22.49
CA GLY A 365 0.81 15.10 -23.16
C GLY A 365 1.67 14.02 -22.50
N VAL A 366 1.14 13.28 -21.52
CA VAL A 366 1.85 12.18 -20.86
C VAL A 366 1.94 10.98 -21.80
N ASP A 367 3.12 10.35 -21.89
CA ASP A 367 3.31 9.08 -22.58
C ASP A 367 2.66 7.93 -21.78
N VAL A 368 1.41 7.61 -22.11
CA VAL A 368 0.63 6.56 -21.44
C VAL A 368 0.42 5.33 -22.32
N THR A 369 1.09 4.24 -21.94
CA THR A 369 0.72 2.90 -22.40
C THR A 369 -0.36 2.34 -21.50
N TYR A 370 -1.56 2.11 -22.04
CA TYR A 370 -2.69 1.57 -21.28
C TYR A 370 -3.08 0.17 -21.75
N ARG A 371 -3.22 -0.78 -20.81
CA ARG A 371 -3.62 -2.17 -21.10
C ARG A 371 -4.83 -2.61 -20.30
N ARG A 372 -5.90 -2.96 -21.02
CA ARG A 372 -7.11 -3.59 -20.46
C ARG A 372 -7.01 -5.12 -20.56
N PHE A 373 -7.03 -5.80 -19.41
CA PHE A 373 -7.02 -7.25 -19.34
C PHE A 373 -8.45 -7.78 -19.40
N ARG A 374 -8.78 -8.48 -20.49
CA ARG A 374 -10.12 -9.06 -20.72
C ARG A 374 -10.37 -10.35 -19.95
N PHE A 375 -9.31 -11.05 -19.55
CA PHE A 375 -9.37 -12.28 -18.77
C PHE A 375 -8.78 -12.03 -17.39
N GLY A 376 -9.48 -12.50 -16.36
CA GLY A 376 -9.15 -12.27 -14.96
C GLY A 376 -9.95 -11.15 -14.33
N GLU A 377 -10.09 -11.23 -13.01
CA GLU A 377 -10.56 -10.16 -12.14
C GLU A 377 -9.35 -9.47 -11.48
N HIS A 378 -9.60 -8.61 -10.48
CA HIS A 378 -8.62 -7.84 -9.73
C HIS A 378 -7.36 -8.64 -9.34
N PHE A 379 -7.48 -9.78 -8.66
CA PHE A 379 -6.31 -10.52 -8.17
C PHE A 379 -5.59 -11.30 -9.29
N ILE A 380 -6.33 -11.87 -10.24
CA ILE A 380 -5.73 -12.55 -11.40
C ILE A 380 -4.90 -11.57 -12.24
N VAL A 381 -5.37 -10.33 -12.41
CA VAL A 381 -4.63 -9.31 -13.17
C VAL A 381 -3.38 -8.83 -12.43
N ALA A 382 -3.39 -8.78 -11.09
CA ALA A 382 -2.19 -8.52 -10.29
C ALA A 382 -1.02 -9.43 -10.71
N LEU A 383 -1.29 -10.74 -10.84
CA LEU A 383 -0.27 -11.73 -11.22
C LEU A 383 0.05 -11.72 -12.73
N THR A 384 -0.97 -11.70 -13.58
CA THR A 384 -0.78 -11.84 -15.05
C THR A 384 -0.18 -10.61 -15.72
N SER A 385 -0.20 -9.46 -15.05
CA SER A 385 0.41 -8.20 -15.50
C SER A 385 1.91 -8.11 -15.28
N VAL A 386 2.47 -8.86 -14.32
CA VAL A 386 3.89 -8.83 -13.91
C VAL A 386 4.86 -8.83 -15.09
N PRO A 387 4.75 -9.75 -16.08
CA PRO A 387 5.70 -9.77 -17.19
C PRO A 387 5.69 -8.48 -18.02
N SER A 388 4.52 -7.88 -18.26
CA SER A 388 4.41 -6.62 -19.01
C SER A 388 4.88 -5.41 -18.23
N SER A 389 4.61 -5.34 -16.92
CA SER A 389 5.11 -4.25 -16.07
C SER A 389 6.63 -4.27 -15.98
N LEU A 390 7.23 -5.45 -15.76
CA LEU A 390 8.68 -5.60 -15.75
C LEU A 390 9.31 -5.29 -17.10
N ARG A 391 8.68 -5.67 -18.22
CA ARG A 391 9.18 -5.32 -19.56
C ARG A 391 9.20 -3.81 -19.78
N PHE A 392 8.10 -3.12 -19.47
CA PHE A 392 8.00 -1.67 -19.58
C PHE A 392 9.10 -0.94 -18.80
N LEU A 393 9.38 -1.40 -17.57
CA LEU A 393 10.44 -0.85 -16.72
C LEU A 393 11.83 -1.22 -17.24
N SER A 394 12.04 -2.46 -17.69
CA SER A 394 13.31 -2.92 -18.29
C SER A 394 13.73 -2.05 -19.47
N GLU A 395 12.79 -1.73 -20.36
CA GLU A 395 13.03 -0.88 -21.53
C GLU A 395 13.51 0.52 -21.12
N ARG A 396 12.93 1.08 -20.05
CA ARG A 396 13.26 2.43 -19.53
C ARG A 396 14.55 2.47 -18.73
N PHE A 397 14.90 1.38 -18.06
CA PHE A 397 16.19 1.20 -17.42
C PHE A 397 17.34 0.95 -18.41
N GLY A 398 17.07 0.79 -19.71
CA GLY A 398 18.07 0.33 -20.68
C GLY A 398 18.64 -1.05 -20.33
N SER A 399 17.88 -1.86 -19.58
CA SER A 399 18.29 -3.20 -19.14
C SER A 399 17.97 -4.23 -20.22
N PRO A 400 18.83 -5.25 -20.43
CA PRO A 400 18.51 -6.34 -21.35
C PRO A 400 17.18 -7.00 -20.96
N VAL A 401 16.23 -7.06 -21.90
CA VAL A 401 15.00 -7.83 -21.71
C VAL A 401 15.41 -9.31 -21.69
N SER A 402 15.48 -9.91 -20.51
CA SER A 402 15.73 -11.35 -20.41
C SER A 402 14.50 -12.10 -20.96
N HIS A 403 14.59 -12.58 -22.20
CA HIS A 403 13.61 -13.51 -22.76
C HIS A 403 13.63 -14.79 -21.93
N VAL A 404 12.67 -14.93 -21.01
CA VAL A 404 12.38 -16.23 -20.39
C VAL A 404 11.57 -17.01 -21.43
N GLY A 405 12.25 -17.70 -22.35
CA GLY A 405 11.56 -18.55 -23.32
C GLY A 405 12.23 -18.87 -24.65
N GLU A 406 13.57 -18.89 -24.76
CA GLU A 406 14.24 -19.53 -25.91
C GLU A 406 15.49 -20.28 -25.43
N ALA A 407 15.26 -21.36 -24.68
CA ALA A 407 16.25 -22.39 -24.46
C ALA A 407 15.66 -23.70 -24.99
N HIS A 408 15.84 -23.93 -26.29
CA HIS A 408 15.93 -25.23 -27.00
C HIS A 408 15.42 -25.11 -28.44
N ARG A 409 16.22 -24.52 -29.33
CA ARG A 409 16.30 -24.93 -30.74
C ARG A 409 17.68 -24.61 -31.32
N THR A 410 18.70 -25.30 -30.85
CA THR A 410 19.93 -25.53 -31.63
C THR A 410 20.56 -26.85 -31.17
N SER A 411 20.18 -27.94 -31.81
CA SER A 411 21.06 -29.10 -32.02
C SER A 411 20.44 -30.03 -33.08
N ALA A 412 21.20 -30.22 -34.16
CA ALA A 412 21.03 -31.10 -35.31
C ALA A 412 19.97 -30.73 -36.35
#